data_AF-A0A0A6ZEH1-F1
#
_entry.id   AF-A0A0A6ZEH1-F1
#
_cell.length_a   1.000
_cell.length_b   1.000
_cell.length_c   1.000
_cell.angle_alpha   90.00
_cell.angle_beta   90.00
_cell.angle_gamma   90.00
#
_symmetry.space_group_name_H-M   'P 1'
#
loop_
_entity.id
_entity.type
_entity.pdbx_description
1 polymer ?
#
loop_
_entity_poly.entity_id
_entity_poly.type
_entity_poly.pdbx_seq_one_letter_code
_entity_poly.pdbx_strand_id
1 'polypeptide(L)' 'MSRSLSKPPFSEIRLIKDNMIKIWSRRSTILPQFVGKTVSIHNGRIFIPCKISPEMIGHKFGEFAVTRKKPVHKKKK' A
#
# COMPACT_ATOMS: atom_id res chain seq x y z
N MET A 1 9.72 -5.37 -5.31
CA MET A 1 9.61 -6.68 -5.99
C MET A 1 8.78 -6.51 -7.24
N SER A 2 9.38 -6.65 -8.41
CA SER A 2 8.69 -6.58 -9.70
C SER A 2 8.10 -7.93 -10.07
N ARG A 3 6.87 -7.94 -10.59
CA ARG A 3 6.32 -9.11 -11.30
C ARG A 3 6.85 -9.08 -12.74
N SER A 4 6.72 -10.20 -13.44
CA SER A 4 7.04 -10.26 -14.88
C SER A 4 6.24 -9.19 -15.66
N LEU A 5 6.94 -8.44 -16.51
CA LEU A 5 6.37 -7.37 -17.36
C LEU A 5 5.33 -7.89 -18.35
N SER A 6 5.42 -9.16 -18.74
CA SER A 6 4.46 -9.81 -19.63
C SER A 6 3.08 -9.98 -18.98
N LYS A 7 3.00 -9.94 -17.64
CA LYS A 7 1.73 -10.09 -16.91
C LYS A 7 1.24 -8.72 -16.44
N PRO A 8 -0.10 -8.49 -16.44
CA PRO A 8 -0.64 -7.24 -15.92
C PRO A 8 -0.31 -7.05 -14.44
N PRO A 9 -0.33 -5.78 -13.97
CA PRO A 9 -0.10 -5.47 -12.57
C PRO A 9 -1.13 -6.19 -11.70
N PHE A 10 -0.67 -6.74 -10.57
CA PHE A 10 -1.55 -7.47 -9.67
C PHE A 10 -2.35 -6.50 -8.79
N SER A 11 -3.66 -6.65 -8.79
CA SER A 11 -4.60 -5.94 -7.94
C SER A 11 -5.73 -6.89 -7.55
N GLU A 12 -6.12 -6.90 -6.28
CA GLU A 12 -7.23 -7.74 -5.86
C GLU A 12 -8.57 -7.24 -6.42
N ILE A 13 -9.38 -8.19 -6.89
CA ILE A 13 -10.67 -7.91 -7.54
C ILE A 13 -11.63 -7.18 -6.59
N ARG A 14 -11.63 -7.54 -5.30
CA ARG A 14 -12.47 -6.89 -4.28
C ARG A 14 -12.16 -5.40 -4.12
N LEU A 15 -10.89 -5.02 -4.26
CA LEU A 15 -10.47 -3.62 -4.18
C LEU A 15 -11.00 -2.79 -5.35
N ILE A 16 -11.01 -3.37 -6.55
CA ILE A 16 -11.51 -2.73 -7.76
C ILE A 16 -13.03 -2.64 -7.75
N LYS A 17 -13.71 -3.72 -7.33
CA LYS A 17 -15.17 -3.84 -7.41
C LYS A 17 -15.89 -2.90 -6.44
N ASP A 18 -15.43 -2.83 -5.18
CA ASP A 18 -16.18 -2.18 -4.11
C ASP A 18 -15.64 -0.80 -3.73
N ASN A 19 -14.64 -0.27 -4.46
CA ASN A 19 -13.94 0.98 -4.13
C ASN A 19 -13.55 1.06 -2.63
N MET A 20 -13.11 -0.07 -2.08
CA MET A 20 -13.03 -0.24 -0.64
C MET A 20 -11.97 0.68 -0.03
N ILE A 21 -12.39 1.47 0.97
CA ILE A 21 -11.52 2.42 1.68
C ILE A 21 -10.53 1.67 2.58
N LYS A 22 -10.89 0.49 3.10
CA LYS A 22 -10.01 -0.35 3.93
C LYS A 22 -9.28 -1.37 3.07
N ILE A 23 -7.97 -1.45 3.20
CA ILE A 23 -7.10 -2.32 2.40
C ILE A 23 -6.41 -3.31 3.32
N TRP A 24 -6.77 -4.59 3.19
CA TRP A 24 -6.02 -5.70 3.78
C TRP A 24 -4.88 -6.17 2.87
N SER A 25 -5.09 -6.10 1.56
CA SER A 25 -4.14 -6.63 0.58
C SER A 25 -3.02 -5.64 0.27
N ARG A 26 -1.90 -5.82 0.96
CA ARG A 26 -0.68 -5.00 0.82
C ARG A 26 0.12 -5.28 -0.45
N ARG A 27 -0.17 -6.38 -1.14
CA ARG A 27 0.50 -6.82 -2.37
C ARG A 27 -0.06 -6.18 -3.64
N SER A 28 -1.26 -5.61 -3.55
CA SER A 28 -1.95 -4.94 -4.66
C SER A 28 -1.20 -3.68 -5.08
N THR A 29 -1.18 -3.46 -6.38
CA THR A 29 -0.59 -2.27 -7.02
C THR A 29 -1.57 -1.11 -7.00
N ILE A 30 -1.03 0.10 -6.87
CA ILE A 30 -1.81 1.33 -6.95
C ILE A 30 -2.11 1.61 -8.41
N LEU A 31 -3.37 1.45 -8.76
CA LEU A 31 -3.92 1.79 -10.08
C LEU A 31 -4.27 3.29 -10.14
N PRO A 32 -4.30 3.90 -11.34
CA PRO A 32 -4.69 5.30 -11.53
C PRO A 32 -6.08 5.65 -10.93
N GLN A 33 -6.98 4.68 -10.85
CA GLN A 33 -8.33 4.81 -10.29
C GLN A 33 -8.37 5.14 -8.78
N PHE A 34 -7.23 5.00 -8.09
CA PHE A 34 -7.12 5.29 -6.65
C PHE A 34 -6.57 6.69 -6.36
N VAL A 35 -6.11 7.43 -7.37
CA VAL A 35 -5.58 8.78 -7.19
C VAL A 35 -6.65 9.70 -6.59
N GLY A 36 -6.28 10.48 -5.58
CA GLY A 36 -7.18 11.40 -4.88
C GLY A 36 -8.04 10.74 -3.80
N LYS A 37 -8.08 9.40 -3.70
CA LYS A 37 -8.76 8.68 -2.61
C LYS A 37 -7.85 8.58 -1.38
N THR A 38 -8.48 8.62 -0.20
CA THR A 38 -7.82 8.30 1.07
C THR A 38 -8.08 6.83 1.39
N VAL A 39 -7.02 6.01 1.42
CA VAL A 39 -7.10 4.57 1.70
C VAL A 39 -6.52 4.26 3.07
N SER A 40 -7.12 3.32 3.76
CA SER A 40 -6.71 2.81 5.07
C SER A 40 -5.98 1.48 4.88
N ILE A 41 -4.65 1.47 4.99
CA ILE A 41 -3.81 0.31 4.70
C ILE A 41 -3.49 -0.44 6.00
N HIS A 42 -3.77 -1.74 6.06
CA HIS A 42 -3.45 -2.57 7.21
C HIS A 42 -1.94 -2.79 7.34
N ASN A 43 -1.34 -2.50 8.50
CA ASN A 43 0.08 -2.72 8.76
C ASN A 43 0.39 -4.01 9.55
N GLY A 44 -0.63 -4.82 9.86
CA GLY A 44 -0.52 -6.01 10.70
C GLY A 44 -1.14 -5.84 12.10
N ARG A 45 -1.43 -4.60 12.51
CA ARG A 45 -2.10 -4.29 13.79
C ARG A 45 -3.20 -3.24 13.64
N ILE A 46 -2.92 -2.18 12.90
CA ILE A 46 -3.80 -1.01 12.74
C ILE A 46 -3.87 -0.64 11.26
N PHE A 47 -4.91 0.09 10.88
CA PHE A 47 -5.03 0.71 9.56
C PHE A 47 -4.41 2.10 9.55
N ILE A 48 -3.46 2.33 8.64
CA ILE A 48 -2.81 3.63 8.44
C ILE A 48 -3.53 4.35 7.29
N PRO A 49 -4.10 5.54 7.50
CA PRO A 49 -4.68 6.32 6.42
C PRO A 49 -3.57 6.95 5.56
N CYS A 50 -3.63 6.72 4.25
CA CYS A 50 -2.77 7.31 3.25
C CYS A 50 -3.61 7.94 2.14
N LYS A 51 -3.34 9.20 1.80
CA LYS A 51 -3.90 9.87 0.64
C LYS A 51 -3.01 9.59 -0.57
N ILE A 52 -3.60 9.12 -1.66
CA ILE A 52 -2.84 8.68 -2.84
C ILE A 52 -2.59 9.85 -3.78
N SER A 53 -1.31 10.11 -4.06
CA SER A 53 -0.87 11.05 -5.11
C SER A 53 -0.60 10.32 -6.43
N PRO A 54 -0.59 11.02 -7.58
CA PRO A 54 -0.30 10.41 -8.89
C PRO A 54 1.08 9.75 -8.96
N GLU A 55 2.05 10.27 -8.21
CA GLU A 55 3.42 9.74 -8.13
C GLU A 55 3.49 8.34 -7.52
N MET A 56 2.43 7.91 -6.80
CA MET A 56 2.36 6.59 -6.19
C MET A 56 1.87 5.50 -7.16
N ILE A 57 1.49 5.83 -8.39
CA ILE A 57 1.03 4.85 -9.38
C ILE A 57 2.16 3.84 -9.67
N GLY A 58 1.81 2.55 -9.70
CA GLY A 58 2.77 1.47 -9.95
C GLY A 58 3.45 0.93 -8.68
N HIS A 59 3.42 1.68 -7.57
CA HIS A 59 3.86 1.19 -6.26
C HIS A 59 2.84 0.24 -5.64
N LYS A 60 3.23 -0.47 -4.57
CA LYS A 60 2.33 -1.32 -3.80
C LYS A 60 1.86 -0.62 -2.52
N PHE A 61 0.62 -0.88 -2.11
CA PHE A 61 0.08 -0.34 -0.85
C PHE A 61 0.97 -0.67 0.37
N GLY A 62 1.62 -1.84 0.37
CA GLY A 62 2.50 -2.24 1.48
C GLY A 62 3.71 -1.32 1.71
N GLU A 63 4.14 -0.56 0.71
CA GLU A 63 5.28 0.36 0.80
C GLU A 63 4.96 1.59 1.67
N PHE A 64 3.70 1.97 1.74
CA PHE A 64 3.22 3.14 2.49
C PHE A 64 2.78 2.81 3.92
N ALA A 65 2.81 1.52 4.31
CA ALA A 65 2.42 1.06 5.63
C ALA A 65 3.55 0.25 6.29
N VAL A 66 4.32 0.90 7.16
CA VAL A 66 5.44 0.29 7.88
C VAL A 66 4.94 -0.74 8.90
N THR A 67 5.51 -1.94 8.89
CA THR A 67 5.11 -3.07 9.77
C THR A 67 5.87 -3.15 11.09
N ARG A 68 7.12 -2.70 11.10
CA ARG A 68 8.02 -2.80 12.26
C ARG A 68 8.44 -1.41 12.69
N LYS A 69 8.55 -1.20 14.00
CA LYS A 69 9.16 0.02 14.53
C LYS A 69 10.62 0.09 14.08
N LYS A 70 11.09 1.28 13.72
CA LYS A 70 12.50 1.50 13.36
C LYS A 70 13.39 1.12 14.55
N PRO A 71 14.46 0.32 14.34
CA PRO A 71 15.38 0.01 15.42
C PRO A 71 16.11 1.30 15.86
N VAL A 72 16.13 1.54 17.17
CA VAL A 72 16.87 2.66 17.77
C VAL A 72 18.09 2.07 18.46
N HIS A 73 19.28 2.37 17.94
CA HIS A 73 20.53 2.01 18.61
C HIS A 73 20.73 2.96 19.79
N LYS A 74 20.83 2.44 21.02
CA LYS A 74 21.12 3.26 22.20
C LYS A 74 22.53 3.82 22.04
N LYS A 75 22.68 5.14 21.98
CA LYS A 75 23.99 5.77 22.10
C LYS A 75 24.53 5.46 23.50
N LYS A 76 25.73 4.88 23.59
CA LYS A 76 26.48 4.87 24.86
C LYS A 76 26.75 6.35 25.21
N LYS A 77 26.39 6.72 26.45
CA LYS A 77 26.81 7.99 27.02
C LYS A 77 28.31 8.01 27.17
#